data_AF-A0A317G650-F1
#
_entry.id   AF-A0A317G650-F1
#
_cell.length_a   1.000
_cell.length_b   1.000
_cell.length_c   1.000
_cell.angle_alpha   90.00
_cell.angle_beta   90.00
_cell.angle_gamma   90.00
#
_symmetry.space_group_name_H-M   'P 1'
#
loop_
_entity.id
_entity.type
_entity.pdbx_description
1 polymer ?
#
loop_
_entity_poly.entity_id
_entity_poly.type
_entity_poly.pdbx_seq_one_letter_code
_entity_poly.pdbx_strand_id
1 'polypeptide(L)'
;MNEMQEFSQEMLLKALVNKTNENSEVLSILSMIMGEVEAGVKRANKGIADVKNNTEKIDAKLDDILRKLDDLENEFLDLKNENRDIEQKLTLMSLKLERMEKSVSQDEGLEDYYILCQGLYDKWEELDDLTRRLIPVAEYLFSKLQKYDKPDYSPVILELCRAIENELLLKIFKRYTLDLINREGKQLSRFLASDKANSQLVGKTSGFIKAITKASRTNKPEYTMGQMNTIMSLVANRDVVKISPLLQDFNKYLTTNTVIKKLLNTQYIESLNIIVKDYRNPSAHPGYMSLDKAENCKKITPEKLDYLLDCLIHE
;
A
#
# COMPACT_ATOMS: atom_id res chain seq x y z
N MET A 1 -7.85 117.70 19.65
CA MET A 1 -6.81 116.65 19.73
C MET A 1 -7.35 115.33 20.33
N ASN A 2 -8.38 115.36 21.20
CA ASN A 2 -8.98 114.18 21.84
C ASN A 2 -9.88 113.31 20.92
N GLU A 3 -10.77 113.92 20.13
CA GLU A 3 -11.73 113.16 19.27
C GLU A 3 -11.06 112.35 18.15
N MET A 4 -9.93 112.83 17.61
CA MET A 4 -9.15 112.08 16.61
C MET A 4 -8.47 110.85 17.22
N GLN A 5 -8.10 110.88 18.50
CA GLN A 5 -7.54 109.72 19.20
C GLN A 5 -8.62 108.68 19.52
N GLU A 6 -9.81 109.12 19.93
CA GLU A 6 -10.95 108.26 20.25
C GLU A 6 -11.49 107.53 19.01
N PHE A 7 -11.64 108.24 17.89
CA PHE A 7 -12.01 107.66 16.60
C PHE A 7 -10.97 106.66 16.08
N SER A 8 -9.68 106.98 16.26
CA SER A 8 -8.58 106.07 15.91
C SER A 8 -8.60 104.80 16.78
N GLN A 9 -8.93 104.91 18.07
CA GLN A 9 -9.04 103.77 18.98
C GLN A 9 -10.24 102.89 18.67
N GLU A 10 -11.40 103.45 18.33
CA GLU A 10 -12.59 102.68 17.96
C GLU A 10 -12.40 101.94 16.62
N MET A 11 -11.75 102.57 15.64
CA MET A 11 -11.35 101.92 14.38
C MET A 11 -10.36 100.78 14.62
N LEU A 12 -9.37 100.98 15.50
CA LEU A 12 -8.45 99.93 15.94
C LEU A 12 -9.19 98.77 16.62
N LEU A 13 -10.16 99.07 17.49
CA LEU A 13 -10.95 98.07 18.22
C LEU A 13 -11.81 97.23 17.25
N LYS A 14 -12.49 97.87 16.30
CA LYS A 14 -13.27 97.16 15.26
C LYS A 14 -12.38 96.30 14.37
N ALA A 15 -11.21 96.80 13.98
CA ALA A 15 -10.23 96.03 13.22
C ALA A 15 -9.72 94.81 14.02
N LEU A 16 -9.47 94.97 15.32
CA LEU A 16 -9.08 93.88 16.22
C LEU A 16 -10.18 92.84 16.38
N VAL A 17 -11.44 93.26 16.56
CA VAL A 17 -12.58 92.33 16.68
C VAL A 17 -12.80 91.55 15.39
N ASN A 18 -12.77 92.20 14.21
CA ASN A 18 -12.86 91.50 12.93
C ASN A 18 -11.74 90.48 12.76
N LYS A 19 -10.50 90.85 13.07
CA LYS A 19 -9.35 89.95 12.99
C LYS A 19 -9.44 88.79 13.98
N THR A 20 -10.06 89.02 15.14
CA THR A 20 -10.33 87.96 16.14
C THR A 20 -11.40 87.00 15.66
N ASN A 21 -12.46 87.49 15.00
CA ASN A 21 -13.50 86.67 14.39
C ASN A 21 -12.97 85.85 13.21
N GLU A 22 -12.17 86.46 12.32
CA GLU A 22 -11.46 85.76 11.24
C GLU A 22 -10.57 84.64 11.79
N ASN A 23 -9.80 84.92 12.85
CA ASN A 23 -8.98 83.90 13.52
C ASN A 23 -9.83 82.77 14.14
N SER A 24 -11.00 83.07 14.69
CA SER A 24 -11.93 82.09 15.25
C SER A 24 -12.49 81.15 14.18
N GLU A 25 -12.89 81.69 13.02
CA GLU A 25 -13.33 80.90 11.87
C GLU A 25 -12.22 79.99 11.33
N VAL A 26 -11.00 80.52 11.22
CA VAL A 26 -9.81 79.72 10.84
C VAL A 26 -9.55 78.58 11.83
N LEU A 27 -9.67 78.83 13.13
CA LEU A 27 -9.54 77.81 14.19
C LEU A 27 -10.61 76.72 14.10
N SER A 28 -11.84 77.08 13.79
CA SER A 28 -12.95 76.14 13.54
C SER A 28 -12.66 75.22 12.36
N ILE A 29 -12.24 75.80 11.22
CA ILE A 29 -11.89 75.04 10.01
C ILE A 29 -10.71 74.09 10.28
N LEU A 30 -9.66 74.58 10.95
CA LEU A 30 -8.52 73.76 11.35
C LEU A 30 -8.93 72.57 12.24
N SER A 31 -9.84 72.78 13.18
CA SER A 31 -10.34 71.72 14.06
C SER A 31 -11.12 70.65 13.30
N MET A 32 -11.93 71.06 12.32
CA MET A 32 -12.67 70.14 11.46
C MET A 32 -11.73 69.31 10.58
N ILE A 33 -10.73 69.96 9.96
CA ILE A 33 -9.69 69.29 9.15
C ILE A 33 -8.90 68.29 10.02
N MET A 34 -8.52 68.66 11.24
CA MET A 34 -7.83 67.74 12.16
C MET A 34 -8.67 66.51 12.47
N GLY A 35 -9.98 66.67 12.69
CA GLY A 35 -10.90 65.54 12.90
C GLY A 35 -11.00 64.61 11.70
N GLU A 36 -11.07 65.16 10.49
CA GLU A 36 -11.08 64.38 9.24
C GLU A 36 -9.75 63.65 9.01
N VAL A 37 -8.63 64.31 9.30
CA VAL A 37 -7.28 63.72 9.22
C VAL A 37 -7.15 62.59 10.25
N GLU A 38 -7.55 62.77 11.50
CA GLU A 38 -7.55 61.70 12.50
C GLU A 38 -8.40 60.50 12.09
N ALA A 39 -9.60 60.75 11.55
CA ALA A 39 -10.47 59.69 11.05
C ALA A 39 -9.83 58.98 9.85
N GLY A 40 -9.17 59.72 8.95
CA GLY A 40 -8.39 59.18 7.85
C GLY A 40 -7.24 58.29 8.32
N VAL A 41 -6.46 58.75 9.30
CA VAL A 41 -5.35 58.01 9.91
C VAL A 41 -5.85 56.74 10.60
N LYS A 42 -6.97 56.80 11.35
CA LYS A 42 -7.58 55.60 11.96
C LYS A 42 -8.00 54.56 10.92
N ARG A 43 -8.62 54.99 9.82
CA ARG A 43 -8.98 54.09 8.71
C ARG A 43 -7.76 53.48 8.03
N ALA A 44 -6.72 54.29 7.77
CA ALA A 44 -5.46 53.81 7.19
C ALA A 44 -4.79 52.78 8.09
N ASN A 45 -4.70 53.03 9.40
CA ASN A 45 -4.12 52.09 10.36
C ASN A 45 -4.88 50.76 10.42
N LYS A 46 -6.22 50.79 10.36
CA LYS A 46 -7.02 49.57 10.26
C LYS A 46 -6.72 48.80 8.97
N GLY A 47 -6.67 49.50 7.83
CA GLY A 47 -6.32 48.88 6.54
C GLY A 47 -4.92 48.25 6.55
N ILE A 48 -3.94 48.90 7.17
CA ILE A 48 -2.59 48.35 7.36
C ILE A 48 -2.62 47.07 8.20
N ALA A 49 -3.41 47.04 9.28
CA ALA A 49 -3.54 45.84 10.13
C ALA A 49 -4.20 44.67 9.37
N ASP A 50 -5.24 44.95 8.58
CA ASP A 50 -5.91 43.93 7.76
C ASP A 50 -4.97 43.37 6.68
N VAL A 51 -4.20 44.24 6.01
CA VAL A 51 -3.16 43.82 5.05
C VAL A 51 -2.13 42.94 5.73
N LYS A 52 -1.61 43.34 6.89
CA LYS A 52 -0.62 42.56 7.65
C LYS A 52 -1.13 41.16 7.98
N ASN A 53 -2.35 41.05 8.51
CA ASN A 53 -2.98 39.76 8.84
C ASN A 53 -3.18 38.89 7.58
N ASN A 54 -3.56 39.49 6.45
CA ASN A 54 -3.69 38.75 5.20
C ASN A 54 -2.34 38.28 4.67
N THR A 55 -1.28 39.09 4.77
CA THR A 55 0.09 38.69 4.42
C THR A 55 0.56 37.52 5.28
N GLU A 56 0.36 37.55 6.59
CA GLU A 56 0.71 36.44 7.49
C GLU A 56 -0.02 35.13 7.12
N LYS A 57 -1.29 35.21 6.72
CA LYS A 57 -2.04 34.03 6.24
C LYS A 57 -1.55 33.52 4.88
N ILE A 58 -1.11 34.40 4.00
CA ILE A 58 -0.53 34.03 2.71
C ILE A 58 0.81 33.32 2.94
N ASP A 59 1.67 33.88 3.79
CA ASP A 59 2.97 33.30 4.12
C ASP A 59 2.80 31.89 4.72
N ALA A 60 1.89 31.72 5.69
CA ALA A 60 1.60 30.41 6.28
C ALA A 60 1.09 29.37 5.25
N LYS A 61 0.32 29.81 4.24
CA LYS A 61 -0.12 28.93 3.15
C LYS A 61 1.01 28.61 2.17
N LEU A 62 1.89 29.57 1.88
CA LEU A 62 3.07 29.35 1.06
C LEU A 62 4.01 28.34 1.72
N ASP A 63 4.21 28.44 3.04
CA ASP A 63 5.01 27.47 3.80
C ASP A 63 4.41 26.05 3.73
N ASP A 64 3.08 25.89 3.83
CA ASP A 64 2.44 24.59 3.66
C ASP A 64 2.58 24.03 2.24
N ILE A 65 2.50 24.89 1.22
CA ILE A 65 2.72 24.50 -0.19
C ILE A 65 4.17 24.04 -0.40
N LEU A 66 5.15 24.81 0.08
CA LEU A 66 6.56 24.47 -0.03
C LEU A 66 6.85 23.11 0.62
N ARG A 67 6.35 22.89 1.84
CA ARG A 67 6.50 21.61 2.54
C ARG A 67 5.93 20.44 1.74
N LYS A 68 4.74 20.58 1.15
CA LYS A 68 4.14 19.54 0.31
C LYS A 68 4.94 19.28 -0.97
N LEU A 69 5.52 20.32 -1.57
CA LEU A 69 6.38 20.17 -2.75
C LEU A 69 7.69 19.45 -2.41
N ASP A 70 8.30 19.77 -1.26
CA ASP A 70 9.50 19.07 -0.77
C ASP A 70 9.19 17.59 -0.47
N ASP A 71 8.07 17.30 0.19
CA ASP A 71 7.63 15.93 0.47
C ASP A 71 7.44 15.13 -0.85
N LEU A 72 6.83 15.76 -1.87
CA LEU A 72 6.65 15.18 -3.19
C LEU A 72 7.98 14.92 -3.90
N GLU A 73 8.87 15.90 -3.92
CA GLU A 73 10.17 15.80 -4.57
C GLU A 73 10.96 14.62 -3.97
N ASN A 74 10.95 14.49 -2.65
CA ASN A 74 11.57 13.37 -1.96
C ASN A 74 10.93 12.02 -2.33
N GLU A 75 9.59 11.92 -2.33
CA GLU A 75 8.90 10.69 -2.73
C GLU A 75 9.21 10.28 -4.18
N PHE A 76 9.33 11.26 -5.09
CA PHE A 76 9.64 11.02 -6.50
C PHE A 76 11.10 10.66 -6.71
N LEU A 77 12.01 11.29 -5.96
CA LEU A 77 13.42 10.96 -5.99
C LEU A 77 13.67 9.53 -5.51
N ASP A 78 12.98 9.12 -4.44
CA ASP A 78 12.99 7.72 -3.97
C ASP A 78 12.54 6.76 -5.07
N LEU A 79 11.34 6.97 -5.64
CA LEU A 79 10.79 6.13 -6.72
C LEU A 79 11.70 6.09 -7.95
N LYS A 80 12.30 7.21 -8.32
CA LYS A 80 13.21 7.30 -9.46
C LYS A 80 14.41 6.37 -9.28
N ASN A 81 14.94 6.28 -8.07
CA ASN A 81 16.10 5.47 -7.71
C ASN A 81 15.78 3.99 -7.46
N GLU A 82 14.51 3.61 -7.33
CA GLU A 82 14.11 2.21 -7.17
C GLU A 82 14.45 1.35 -8.41
N ASN A 83 14.76 0.08 -8.20
CA ASN A 83 14.95 -0.92 -9.23
C ASN A 83 13.61 -1.59 -9.62
N ARG A 84 12.72 -0.74 -10.10
CA ARG A 84 11.38 -1.10 -10.58
C ARG A 84 11.23 -0.67 -12.03
N ASP A 85 10.35 -1.34 -12.76
CA ASP A 85 10.03 -0.96 -14.13
C ASP A 85 9.50 0.49 -14.23
N ILE A 86 9.78 1.17 -15.35
CA ILE A 86 9.44 2.58 -15.56
C ILE A 86 7.93 2.78 -15.53
N GLU A 87 7.13 1.89 -16.13
CA GLU A 87 5.68 2.02 -16.13
C GLU A 87 5.12 1.94 -14.71
N GLN A 88 5.65 1.00 -13.91
CA GLN A 88 5.25 0.89 -12.50
C GLN A 88 5.64 2.12 -11.67
N LYS A 89 6.82 2.71 -11.94
CA LYS A 89 7.23 3.99 -11.31
C LYS A 89 6.26 5.11 -11.69
N LEU A 90 5.90 5.23 -12.97
CA LEU A 90 4.98 6.25 -13.45
C LEU A 90 3.59 6.07 -12.84
N THR A 91 3.09 4.83 -12.71
CA THR A 91 1.83 4.54 -12.02
C THR A 91 1.87 5.01 -10.57
N LEU A 92 2.93 4.66 -9.81
CA LEU A 92 3.06 5.11 -8.41
C LEU A 92 3.21 6.63 -8.30
N MET A 93 3.94 7.27 -9.21
CA MET A 93 4.06 8.74 -9.24
C MET A 93 2.70 9.41 -9.48
N SER A 94 1.89 8.90 -10.41
CA SER A 94 0.54 9.40 -10.68
C SER A 94 -0.38 9.25 -9.47
N LEU A 95 -0.39 8.08 -8.82
CA LEU A 95 -1.21 7.83 -7.62
C LEU A 95 -0.84 8.76 -6.46
N LYS A 96 0.46 9.03 -6.29
CA LYS A 96 0.96 9.99 -5.30
C LYS A 96 0.50 11.42 -5.57
N LEU A 97 0.49 11.85 -6.83
CA LEU A 97 -0.04 13.16 -7.23
C LEU A 97 -1.53 13.29 -6.90
N GLU A 98 -2.32 12.29 -7.27
CA GLU A 98 -3.76 12.27 -6.97
C GLU A 98 -4.05 12.31 -5.47
N ARG A 99 -3.23 11.64 -4.65
CA ARG A 99 -3.39 11.66 -3.19
C ARG A 99 -3.13 13.04 -2.60
N MET A 100 -2.11 13.75 -3.08
CA MET A 100 -1.85 15.13 -2.63
C MET A 100 -2.97 16.08 -3.02
N GLU A 101 -3.55 15.92 -4.21
CA GLU A 101 -4.71 16.71 -4.64
C GLU A 101 -5.89 16.53 -3.68
N LYS A 102 -6.13 15.30 -3.20
CA LYS A 102 -7.23 14.97 -2.29
C LYS A 102 -6.98 15.37 -0.84
N SER A 103 -5.79 15.86 -0.47
CA SER A 103 -5.43 16.28 0.91
C SER A 103 -5.68 15.22 2.00
N VAL A 104 -5.63 13.94 1.61
CA VAL A 104 -5.89 12.82 2.53
C VAL A 104 -4.64 12.55 3.37
N SER A 105 -4.83 12.56 4.69
CA SER A 105 -3.75 12.76 5.67
C SER A 105 -3.46 11.54 6.56
N GLN A 106 -3.88 10.31 6.21
CA GLN A 106 -3.58 9.15 7.05
C GLN A 106 -3.28 7.87 6.25
N ASP A 107 -2.14 7.23 6.57
CA ASP A 107 -1.75 5.82 6.34
C ASP A 107 -1.80 5.20 4.91
N GLU A 108 -2.15 5.97 3.89
CA GLU A 108 -2.44 5.53 2.52
C GLU A 108 -1.23 5.23 1.62
N GLY A 109 -0.05 5.05 2.19
CA GLY A 109 1.12 4.64 1.39
C GLY A 109 0.94 3.25 0.77
N LEU A 110 0.15 2.37 1.40
CA LEU A 110 -0.07 1.00 0.94
C LEU A 110 -1.12 0.90 -0.18
N GLU A 111 -2.09 1.82 -0.21
CA GLU A 111 -3.18 1.83 -1.21
C GLU A 111 -2.64 2.05 -2.63
N ASP A 112 -1.61 2.90 -2.77
CA ASP A 112 -0.89 3.08 -4.05
C ASP A 112 -0.40 1.72 -4.60
N TYR A 113 0.14 0.87 -3.71
CA TYR A 113 0.65 -0.44 -4.11
C TYR A 113 -0.48 -1.44 -4.33
N TYR A 114 -1.63 -1.28 -3.66
CA TYR A 114 -2.81 -2.08 -3.93
C TYR A 114 -3.28 -1.86 -5.38
N ILE A 115 -3.46 -0.60 -5.77
CA ILE A 115 -3.86 -0.22 -7.14
C ILE A 115 -2.82 -0.65 -8.17
N LEU A 116 -1.51 -0.49 -7.85
CA LEU A 116 -0.45 -1.01 -8.72
C LEU A 116 -0.60 -2.51 -8.94
N CYS A 117 -0.80 -3.29 -7.87
CA CYS A 117 -0.89 -4.75 -7.96
C CYS A 117 -2.12 -5.20 -8.76
N GLN A 118 -3.24 -4.47 -8.72
CA GLN A 118 -4.40 -4.78 -9.56
C GLN A 118 -4.04 -4.83 -11.05
N GLY A 119 -3.11 -4.00 -11.50
CA GLY A 119 -2.64 -3.99 -12.89
C GLY A 119 -1.55 -5.02 -13.21
N LEU A 120 -0.98 -5.71 -12.21
CA LEU A 120 0.12 -6.67 -12.40
C LEU A 120 -0.35 -8.12 -12.50
N TYR A 121 -1.60 -8.41 -12.17
CA TYR A 121 -2.14 -9.76 -12.10
C TYR A 121 -3.41 -9.84 -12.96
N ASP A 122 -3.41 -10.74 -13.94
CA ASP A 122 -4.53 -10.86 -14.88
C ASP A 122 -5.82 -11.29 -14.19
N LYS A 123 -5.68 -12.05 -13.09
CA LYS A 123 -6.82 -12.63 -12.34
C LYS A 123 -6.92 -12.10 -10.92
N TRP A 124 -6.60 -10.82 -10.71
CA TRP A 124 -6.62 -10.18 -9.40
C TRP A 124 -7.91 -10.42 -8.60
N GLU A 125 -9.07 -10.31 -9.26
CA GLU A 125 -10.38 -10.46 -8.62
C GLU A 125 -10.67 -11.90 -8.17
N GLU A 126 -10.00 -12.90 -8.75
CA GLU A 126 -10.15 -14.31 -8.37
C GLU A 126 -9.26 -14.70 -7.19
N LEU A 127 -8.27 -13.89 -6.81
CA LEU A 127 -7.39 -14.14 -5.67
C LEU A 127 -8.16 -14.12 -4.35
N ASP A 128 -7.68 -14.87 -3.37
CA ASP A 128 -8.21 -14.81 -2.01
C ASP A 128 -7.92 -13.45 -1.35
N ASP A 129 -8.78 -13.04 -0.41
CA ASP A 129 -8.64 -11.77 0.31
C ASP A 129 -7.30 -11.63 1.03
N LEU A 130 -6.78 -12.71 1.61
CA LEU A 130 -5.47 -12.67 2.25
C LEU A 130 -4.38 -12.47 1.20
N THR A 131 -4.45 -13.15 0.07
CA THR A 131 -3.50 -13.01 -1.04
C THR A 131 -3.45 -11.57 -1.54
N ARG A 132 -4.61 -10.94 -1.77
CA ARG A 132 -4.71 -9.51 -2.16
C ARG A 132 -4.18 -8.53 -1.12
N ARG A 133 -4.03 -8.94 0.14
CA ARG A 133 -3.39 -8.12 1.19
C ARG A 133 -1.88 -8.33 1.25
N LEU A 134 -1.40 -9.56 1.03
CA LEU A 134 0.03 -9.90 1.13
C LEU A 134 0.85 -9.29 -0.02
N ILE A 135 0.32 -9.30 -1.25
CA ILE A 135 1.06 -8.83 -2.43
C ILE A 135 1.38 -7.32 -2.35
N PRO A 136 0.43 -6.42 -2.05
CA PRO A 136 0.73 -4.99 -1.92
C PRO A 136 1.71 -4.68 -0.79
N VAL A 137 1.66 -5.45 0.30
CA VAL A 137 2.63 -5.32 1.41
C VAL A 137 4.03 -5.69 0.92
N ALA A 138 4.18 -6.75 0.13
CA ALA A 138 5.46 -7.10 -0.47
C ALA A 138 5.99 -5.98 -1.36
N GLU A 139 5.13 -5.37 -2.17
CA GLU A 139 5.48 -4.26 -3.07
C GLU A 139 5.88 -2.99 -2.32
N TYR A 140 5.16 -2.66 -1.26
CA TYR A 140 5.48 -1.57 -0.36
C TYR A 140 6.85 -1.79 0.32
N LEU A 141 7.08 -2.99 0.87
CA LEU A 141 8.34 -3.35 1.51
C LEU A 141 9.50 -3.28 0.52
N PHE A 142 9.30 -3.72 -0.72
CA PHE A 142 10.31 -3.64 -1.77
C PHE A 142 10.76 -2.20 -2.04
N SER A 143 9.83 -1.25 -2.08
CA SER A 143 10.14 0.18 -2.19
C SER A 143 10.88 0.71 -0.96
N LYS A 144 10.36 0.43 0.24
CA LYS A 144 10.92 1.00 1.47
C LYS A 144 12.31 0.46 1.80
N LEU A 145 12.58 -0.81 1.50
CA LEU A 145 13.88 -1.42 1.79
C LEU A 145 15.02 -0.87 0.94
N GLN A 146 14.74 -0.44 -0.30
CA GLN A 146 15.78 0.07 -1.22
C GLN A 146 16.47 1.37 -0.75
N LYS A 147 15.91 2.04 0.26
CA LYS A 147 16.51 3.25 0.84
C LYS A 147 17.69 2.97 1.78
N TYR A 148 17.84 1.72 2.22
CA TYR A 148 18.88 1.33 3.17
C TYR A 148 20.12 0.79 2.42
N ASP A 149 21.28 0.87 3.07
CA ASP A 149 22.48 0.18 2.58
C ASP A 149 22.38 -1.32 2.89
N LYS A 150 22.49 -2.17 1.86
CA LYS A 150 22.45 -3.64 1.95
C LYS A 150 21.28 -4.19 2.79
N PRO A 151 20.02 -3.83 2.49
CA PRO A 151 18.86 -4.35 3.19
C PRO A 151 18.72 -5.86 2.95
N ASP A 152 18.07 -6.56 3.88
CA ASP A 152 17.63 -7.94 3.69
C ASP A 152 16.19 -7.95 3.15
N TYR A 153 16.01 -8.51 1.96
CA TYR A 153 14.70 -8.60 1.29
C TYR A 153 13.90 -9.85 1.65
N SER A 154 14.32 -10.61 2.66
CA SER A 154 13.55 -11.75 3.18
C SER A 154 12.07 -11.41 3.44
N PRO A 155 11.72 -10.25 4.04
CA PRO A 155 10.31 -9.89 4.23
C PRO A 155 9.51 -9.80 2.92
N VAL A 156 10.06 -9.22 1.85
CA VAL A 156 9.39 -9.11 0.55
C VAL A 156 9.10 -10.50 -0.02
N ILE A 157 10.12 -11.35 -0.03
CA ILE A 157 10.03 -12.70 -0.57
C ILE A 157 9.05 -13.56 0.24
N LEU A 158 9.04 -13.43 1.57
CA LEU A 158 8.12 -14.16 2.44
C LEU A 158 6.67 -13.84 2.14
N GLU A 159 6.31 -12.56 1.99
CA GLU A 159 4.93 -12.16 1.71
C GLU A 159 4.47 -12.68 0.33
N LEU A 160 5.33 -12.64 -0.69
CA LEU A 160 5.04 -13.22 -2.01
C LEU A 160 4.91 -14.75 -1.96
N CYS A 161 5.76 -15.44 -1.20
CA CYS A 161 5.65 -16.88 -1.03
C CYS A 161 4.37 -17.26 -0.26
N ARG A 162 3.98 -16.48 0.74
CA ARG A 162 2.73 -16.66 1.51
C ARG A 162 1.49 -16.48 0.63
N ALA A 163 1.53 -15.56 -0.33
CA ALA A 163 0.48 -15.39 -1.33
C ALA A 163 0.28 -16.69 -2.16
N ILE A 164 1.35 -17.24 -2.71
CA ILE A 164 1.30 -18.52 -3.46
C ILE A 164 0.86 -19.68 -2.56
N GLU A 165 1.41 -19.76 -1.35
CA GLU A 165 1.06 -20.77 -0.36
C GLU A 165 -0.43 -20.73 -0.02
N ASN A 166 -1.00 -19.55 0.19
CA ASN A 166 -2.40 -19.37 0.52
C ASN A 166 -3.31 -19.88 -0.60
N GLU A 167 -3.02 -19.53 -1.85
CA GLU A 167 -3.81 -19.97 -3.00
C GLU A 167 -3.79 -21.49 -3.17
N LEU A 168 -2.60 -22.11 -3.12
CA LEU A 168 -2.46 -23.58 -3.17
C LEU A 168 -3.22 -24.25 -2.02
N LEU A 169 -3.08 -23.70 -0.81
CA LEU A 169 -3.71 -24.25 0.39
C LEU A 169 -5.23 -24.21 0.28
N LEU A 170 -5.80 -23.06 -0.05
CA LEU A 170 -7.26 -22.87 -0.07
C LEU A 170 -7.91 -23.57 -1.26
N LYS A 171 -7.32 -23.46 -2.45
CA LYS A 171 -7.98 -23.88 -3.69
C LYS A 171 -7.71 -25.34 -4.06
N ILE A 172 -6.65 -25.95 -3.53
CA ILE A 172 -6.33 -27.36 -3.78
C ILE A 172 -6.40 -28.17 -2.49
N PHE A 173 -5.50 -27.91 -1.54
CA PHE A 173 -5.23 -28.86 -0.47
C PHE A 173 -6.35 -28.94 0.57
N LYS A 174 -6.92 -27.81 0.98
CA LYS A 174 -8.06 -27.79 1.91
C LYS A 174 -9.28 -28.45 1.29
N ARG A 175 -9.63 -28.10 0.04
CA ARG A 175 -10.78 -28.67 -0.66
C ARG A 175 -10.65 -30.19 -0.80
N TYR A 176 -9.52 -30.68 -1.29
CA TYR A 176 -9.26 -32.12 -1.38
C TYR A 176 -9.36 -32.82 -0.02
N THR A 177 -8.70 -32.27 1.00
CA THR A 177 -8.64 -32.92 2.31
C THR A 177 -10.03 -33.06 2.92
N LEU A 178 -10.86 -32.02 2.79
CA LEU A 178 -12.24 -32.05 3.29
C LEU A 178 -13.12 -32.99 2.47
N ASP A 179 -13.00 -33.00 1.14
CA ASP A 179 -13.70 -33.98 0.28
C ASP A 179 -13.37 -35.42 0.69
N LEU A 180 -12.08 -35.74 0.83
CA LEU A 180 -11.63 -37.08 1.22
C LEU A 180 -12.18 -37.49 2.59
N ILE A 181 -12.09 -36.60 3.59
CA ILE A 181 -12.62 -36.86 4.94
C ILE A 181 -14.12 -37.15 4.87
N ASN A 182 -14.86 -36.39 4.08
CA ASN A 182 -16.31 -36.54 3.94
C ASN A 182 -16.68 -37.84 3.20
N ARG A 183 -16.01 -38.17 2.09
CA ARG A 183 -16.28 -39.39 1.32
C ARG A 183 -15.91 -40.66 2.06
N GLU A 184 -14.74 -40.69 2.71
CA GLU A 184 -14.25 -41.90 3.38
C GLU A 184 -14.84 -42.08 4.78
N GLY A 185 -15.16 -40.99 5.48
CA GLY A 185 -15.77 -41.00 6.80
C GLY A 185 -15.07 -41.95 7.78
N LYS A 186 -15.80 -42.97 8.26
CA LYS A 186 -15.27 -43.98 9.20
C LYS A 186 -14.15 -44.85 8.62
N GLN A 187 -14.05 -44.95 7.29
CA GLN A 187 -13.04 -45.77 6.61
C GLN A 187 -11.72 -45.03 6.36
N LEU A 188 -11.65 -43.72 6.64
CA LEU A 188 -10.46 -42.91 6.38
C LEU A 188 -9.18 -43.50 7.00
N SER A 189 -9.26 -44.01 8.23
CA SER A 189 -8.12 -44.60 8.92
C SER A 189 -7.59 -45.86 8.20
N ARG A 190 -8.51 -46.68 7.67
CA ARG A 190 -8.20 -47.89 6.89
C ARG A 190 -7.67 -47.53 5.51
N PHE A 191 -8.27 -46.54 4.84
CA PHE A 191 -7.81 -46.02 3.56
C PHE A 191 -6.33 -45.59 3.63
N LEU A 192 -6.01 -44.74 4.62
CA LEU A 192 -4.65 -44.24 4.84
C LEU A 192 -3.65 -45.32 5.34
N ALA A 193 -4.14 -46.44 5.88
CA ALA A 193 -3.28 -47.51 6.38
C ALA A 193 -2.49 -48.21 5.26
N SER A 194 -3.00 -48.21 4.04
CA SER A 194 -2.34 -48.80 2.86
C SER A 194 -0.98 -48.13 2.59
N ASP A 195 -0.95 -46.80 2.52
CA ASP A 195 0.27 -46.02 2.41
C ASP A 195 1.19 -46.15 3.64
N LYS A 196 0.62 -46.22 4.86
CA LYS A 196 1.41 -46.37 6.10
C LYS A 196 2.16 -47.70 6.18
N ALA A 197 1.58 -48.77 5.62
CA ALA A 197 2.14 -50.12 5.68
C ALA A 197 3.14 -50.40 4.54
N ASN A 198 3.13 -49.60 3.47
CA ASN A 198 4.02 -49.79 2.32
C ASN A 198 5.39 -49.15 2.57
N SER A 199 6.43 -49.97 2.73
CA SER A 199 7.81 -49.52 3.02
C SER A 199 8.39 -48.56 1.99
N GLN A 200 7.92 -48.59 0.74
CA GLN A 200 8.37 -47.67 -0.32
C GLN A 200 7.71 -46.27 -0.24
N LEU A 201 6.63 -46.16 0.54
CA LEU A 201 5.85 -44.93 0.73
C LEU A 201 6.03 -44.32 2.13
N VAL A 202 6.39 -45.13 3.12
CA VAL A 202 6.81 -44.66 4.45
C VAL A 202 7.91 -43.60 4.30
N GLY A 203 7.69 -42.43 4.88
CA GLY A 203 8.55 -41.24 4.71
C GLY A 203 8.12 -40.29 3.59
N LYS A 204 7.63 -40.81 2.45
CA LYS A 204 7.20 -39.98 1.31
C LYS A 204 5.81 -39.37 1.53
N THR A 205 4.81 -40.20 1.83
CA THR A 205 3.41 -39.74 2.01
C THR A 205 3.06 -39.45 3.47
N SER A 206 3.99 -39.69 4.40
CA SER A 206 3.75 -39.52 5.83
C SER A 206 3.34 -38.11 6.22
N GLY A 207 3.89 -37.08 5.55
CA GLY A 207 3.47 -35.69 5.76
C GLY A 207 2.00 -35.47 5.39
N PHE A 208 1.59 -35.97 4.22
CA PHE A 208 0.21 -35.86 3.72
C PHE A 208 -0.78 -36.58 4.66
N ILE A 209 -0.44 -37.82 5.05
CA ILE A 209 -1.25 -38.63 5.96
C ILE A 209 -1.41 -37.94 7.32
N LYS A 210 -0.33 -37.35 7.86
CA LYS A 210 -0.39 -36.61 9.13
C LYS A 210 -1.32 -35.41 9.04
N ALA A 211 -1.23 -34.63 7.96
CA ALA A 211 -2.09 -33.48 7.72
C ALA A 211 -3.57 -33.89 7.63
N ILE A 212 -3.90 -34.90 6.82
CA ILE A 212 -5.27 -35.44 6.70
C ILE A 212 -5.78 -35.98 8.05
N THR A 213 -4.96 -36.73 8.78
CA THR A 213 -5.34 -37.29 10.09
C THR A 213 -5.58 -36.20 11.13
N LYS A 214 -4.81 -35.11 11.09
CA LYS A 214 -5.03 -33.95 11.97
C LYS A 214 -6.32 -33.21 11.57
N ALA A 215 -6.52 -33.01 10.28
CA ALA A 215 -7.70 -32.36 9.72
C ALA A 215 -8.98 -33.13 10.06
N SER A 216 -8.97 -34.47 10.02
CA SER A 216 -10.14 -35.29 10.37
C SER A 216 -10.60 -35.15 11.83
N ARG A 217 -9.74 -34.64 12.72
CA ARG A 217 -10.05 -34.40 14.14
C ARG A 217 -10.43 -32.95 14.42
N THR A 218 -9.89 -32.02 13.63
CA THR A 218 -9.98 -30.57 13.89
C THR A 218 -10.88 -29.84 12.90
N ASN A 219 -11.25 -30.51 11.80
CA ASN A 219 -11.86 -29.93 10.61
C ASN A 219 -11.07 -28.74 10.02
N LYS A 220 -9.75 -28.69 10.28
CA LYS A 220 -8.86 -27.62 9.84
C LYS A 220 -7.65 -28.23 9.13
N PRO A 221 -7.70 -28.37 7.79
CA PRO A 221 -6.54 -28.81 7.03
C PRO A 221 -5.47 -27.70 7.03
N GLU A 222 -4.27 -28.08 7.46
CA GLU A 222 -3.11 -27.22 7.56
C GLU A 222 -1.96 -27.88 6.81
N TYR A 223 -1.37 -27.13 5.89
CA TYR A 223 -0.22 -27.56 5.12
C TYR A 223 0.76 -26.39 5.03
N THR A 224 2.05 -26.68 5.12
CA THR A 224 3.09 -25.72 4.76
C THR A 224 3.36 -25.75 3.27
N MET A 225 3.91 -24.67 2.71
CA MET A 225 4.35 -24.63 1.30
C MET A 225 5.26 -25.80 0.93
N GLY A 226 6.20 -26.15 1.81
CA GLY A 226 7.11 -27.29 1.60
C GLY A 226 6.38 -28.64 1.56
N GLN A 227 5.36 -28.83 2.41
CA GLN A 227 4.52 -30.04 2.36
C GLN A 227 3.73 -30.12 1.06
N MET A 228 3.08 -29.02 0.65
CA MET A 228 2.31 -28.96 -0.60
C MET A 228 3.20 -29.23 -1.80
N ASN A 229 4.36 -28.59 -1.90
CA ASN A 229 5.32 -28.79 -2.97
C ASN A 229 5.84 -30.24 -3.04
N THR A 230 6.11 -30.85 -1.88
CA THR A 230 6.49 -32.27 -1.80
C THR A 230 5.38 -33.17 -2.33
N ILE A 231 4.14 -32.95 -1.91
CA ILE A 231 2.99 -33.76 -2.36
C ILE A 231 2.77 -33.59 -3.87
N MET A 232 2.79 -32.36 -4.38
CA MET A 232 2.65 -32.08 -5.81
C MET A 232 3.75 -32.78 -6.64
N SER A 233 5.00 -32.76 -6.15
CA SER A 233 6.12 -33.47 -6.78
C SER A 233 5.93 -34.99 -6.78
N LEU A 234 5.35 -35.57 -5.71
CA LEU A 234 5.04 -37.00 -5.65
C LEU A 234 3.92 -37.39 -6.61
N VAL A 235 2.87 -36.57 -6.74
CA VAL A 235 1.77 -36.81 -7.69
C VAL A 235 2.24 -36.71 -9.15
N ALA A 236 3.19 -35.82 -9.44
CA ALA A 236 3.80 -35.74 -10.77
C ALA A 236 4.62 -37.01 -11.13
N ASN A 237 5.04 -37.81 -10.13
CA ASN A 237 5.77 -39.05 -10.34
C ASN A 237 4.83 -40.26 -10.50
N ARG A 238 4.64 -40.71 -11.75
CA ARG A 238 3.74 -41.81 -12.11
C ARG A 238 4.02 -43.11 -11.37
N ASP A 239 5.28 -43.43 -11.07
CA ASP A 239 5.62 -44.70 -10.41
C ASP A 239 5.27 -44.67 -8.93
N VAL A 240 5.42 -43.52 -8.27
CA VAL A 240 4.97 -43.33 -6.89
C VAL A 240 3.45 -43.32 -6.80
N VAL A 241 2.77 -42.67 -7.76
CA VAL A 241 1.30 -42.69 -7.84
C VAL A 241 0.77 -44.11 -7.95
N LYS A 242 1.31 -44.95 -8.85
CA LYS A 242 0.83 -46.34 -9.05
C LYS A 242 0.81 -47.20 -7.78
N ILE A 243 1.68 -46.91 -6.81
CA ILE A 243 1.80 -47.70 -5.59
C ILE A 243 1.11 -47.06 -4.37
N SER A 244 0.67 -45.79 -4.46
CA SER A 244 0.01 -45.05 -3.39
C SER A 244 -1.47 -44.81 -3.69
N PRO A 245 -2.39 -45.54 -3.03
CA PRO A 245 -3.83 -45.27 -3.11
C PRO A 245 -4.18 -43.82 -2.78
N LEU A 246 -3.51 -43.21 -1.80
CA LEU A 246 -3.73 -41.80 -1.46
C LEU A 246 -3.38 -40.86 -2.62
N LEU A 247 -2.22 -41.05 -3.25
CA LEU A 247 -1.82 -40.19 -4.37
C LEU A 247 -2.62 -40.48 -5.65
N GLN A 248 -3.12 -41.70 -5.85
CA GLN A 248 -4.07 -41.99 -6.94
C GLN A 248 -5.38 -41.25 -6.75
N ASP A 249 -5.92 -41.27 -5.54
CA ASP A 249 -7.15 -40.56 -5.21
C ASP A 249 -6.96 -39.05 -5.35
N PHE A 250 -5.86 -38.50 -4.85
CA PHE A 250 -5.54 -37.09 -5.03
C PHE A 250 -5.33 -36.72 -6.51
N ASN A 251 -4.64 -37.54 -7.28
CA ASN A 251 -4.49 -37.33 -8.73
C ASN A 251 -5.85 -37.36 -9.45
N LYS A 252 -6.75 -38.25 -9.05
CA LYS A 252 -8.12 -38.30 -9.57
C LYS A 252 -8.89 -37.04 -9.21
N TYR A 253 -8.80 -36.58 -7.97
CA TYR A 253 -9.41 -35.32 -7.53
C TYR A 253 -8.92 -34.14 -8.38
N LEU A 254 -7.61 -34.02 -8.59
CA LEU A 254 -7.04 -32.97 -9.44
C LEU A 254 -7.54 -33.08 -10.89
N THR A 255 -7.70 -34.28 -11.42
CA THR A 255 -8.21 -34.49 -12.79
C THR A 255 -9.65 -33.98 -12.95
N THR A 256 -10.47 -34.11 -11.91
CA THR A 256 -11.86 -33.69 -11.94
C THR A 256 -12.05 -32.20 -11.68
N ASN A 257 -11.22 -31.59 -10.83
CA ASN A 257 -11.42 -30.22 -10.33
C ASN A 257 -10.46 -29.19 -10.96
N THR A 258 -9.51 -29.65 -11.76
CA THR A 258 -8.49 -28.80 -12.38
C THR A 258 -8.21 -29.28 -13.80
N VAL A 259 -7.66 -28.41 -14.64
CA VAL A 259 -6.99 -28.77 -15.88
C VAL A 259 -5.65 -29.45 -15.53
N ILE A 260 -5.71 -30.70 -15.07
CA ILE A 260 -4.57 -31.41 -14.46
C ILE A 260 -3.31 -31.44 -15.32
N LYS A 261 -3.48 -31.51 -16.66
CA LYS A 261 -2.36 -31.48 -17.61
C LYS A 261 -1.57 -30.18 -17.56
N LYS A 262 -2.19 -29.08 -17.14
CA LYS A 262 -1.53 -27.80 -16.86
C LYS A 262 -0.93 -27.81 -15.46
N LEU A 263 -1.73 -28.13 -14.44
CA LEU A 263 -1.33 -28.04 -13.03
C LEU A 263 -0.15 -28.95 -12.65
N LEU A 264 -0.08 -30.16 -13.20
CA LEU A 264 0.98 -31.13 -12.94
C LEU A 264 2.02 -31.19 -14.06
N ASN A 265 2.10 -30.18 -14.91
CA ASN A 265 3.15 -30.15 -15.92
C ASN A 265 4.53 -29.98 -15.24
N THR A 266 5.57 -30.52 -15.87
CA THR A 266 6.92 -30.52 -15.30
C THR A 266 7.44 -29.11 -15.03
N GLN A 267 7.15 -28.15 -15.91
CA GLN A 267 7.62 -26.78 -15.81
C GLN A 267 7.06 -26.03 -14.59
N TYR A 268 5.76 -26.17 -14.32
CA TYR A 268 5.11 -25.53 -13.19
C TYR A 268 5.59 -26.14 -11.86
N ILE A 269 5.67 -27.47 -11.79
CA ILE A 269 6.21 -28.18 -10.61
C ILE A 269 7.67 -27.79 -10.34
N GLU A 270 8.51 -27.71 -11.38
CA GLU A 270 9.89 -27.25 -11.25
C GLU A 270 9.96 -25.80 -10.76
N SER A 271 9.08 -24.93 -11.25
CA SER A 271 9.01 -23.54 -10.78
C SER A 271 8.60 -23.42 -9.31
N LEU A 272 7.65 -24.23 -8.83
CA LEU A 272 7.30 -24.29 -7.40
C LEU A 272 8.46 -24.81 -6.56
N ASN A 273 9.20 -25.81 -7.06
CA ASN A 273 10.39 -26.31 -6.39
C ASN A 273 11.47 -25.22 -6.26
N ILE A 274 11.68 -24.42 -7.30
CA ILE A 274 12.59 -23.26 -7.29
C ILE A 274 12.12 -22.23 -6.25
N ILE A 275 10.83 -21.87 -6.25
CA ILE A 275 10.26 -20.93 -5.26
C ILE A 275 10.52 -21.41 -3.83
N VAL A 276 10.27 -22.70 -3.55
CA VAL A 276 10.49 -23.25 -2.21
C VAL A 276 11.98 -23.25 -1.83
N LYS A 277 12.83 -23.72 -2.74
CA LYS A 277 14.25 -23.96 -2.47
C LYS A 277 15.09 -22.68 -2.42
N ASP A 278 14.88 -21.77 -3.36
CA ASP A 278 15.78 -20.64 -3.59
C ASP A 278 15.28 -19.34 -2.93
N TYR A 279 13.99 -19.30 -2.59
CA TYR A 279 13.30 -18.13 -2.03
C TYR A 279 12.67 -18.43 -0.66
N ARG A 280 11.60 -19.23 -0.58
CA ARG A 280 10.83 -19.42 0.67
C ARG A 280 11.66 -19.95 1.83
N ASN A 281 12.39 -21.04 1.63
CA ASN A 281 13.16 -21.68 2.70
C ASN A 281 14.33 -20.78 3.14
N PRO A 282 15.16 -20.24 2.23
CA PRO A 282 16.22 -19.32 2.62
C PRO A 282 15.71 -18.09 3.38
N SER A 283 14.58 -17.48 2.98
CA SER A 283 13.98 -16.34 3.70
C SER A 283 13.32 -16.72 5.03
N ALA A 284 13.02 -18.00 5.26
CA ALA A 284 12.50 -18.51 6.54
C ALA A 284 13.57 -18.65 7.63
N HIS A 285 14.82 -18.66 7.20
CA HIS A 285 15.98 -19.06 7.97
C HIS A 285 16.98 -17.90 7.97
N PRO A 286 18.11 -17.98 8.69
CA PRO A 286 19.08 -16.88 8.80
C PRO A 286 19.82 -16.51 7.49
N GLY A 287 19.26 -16.82 6.32
CA GLY A 287 19.84 -16.53 5.02
C GLY A 287 19.50 -15.11 4.56
N TYR A 288 20.53 -14.35 4.19
CA TYR A 288 20.39 -13.03 3.60
C TYR A 288 19.79 -13.08 2.18
N MET A 289 18.78 -12.25 1.90
CA MET A 289 18.21 -12.10 0.55
C MET A 289 18.59 -10.76 -0.08
N SER A 290 19.21 -10.83 -1.25
CA SER A 290 19.59 -9.66 -2.05
C SER A 290 18.40 -9.05 -2.82
N LEU A 291 18.62 -7.83 -3.32
CA LEU A 291 17.70 -7.14 -4.23
C LEU A 291 17.38 -7.99 -5.47
N ASP A 292 18.40 -8.58 -6.12
CA ASP A 292 18.22 -9.43 -7.31
C ASP A 292 17.28 -10.62 -7.03
N LYS A 293 17.39 -11.23 -5.85
CA LYS A 293 16.48 -12.32 -5.45
C LYS A 293 15.05 -11.81 -5.25
N ALA A 294 14.90 -10.64 -4.62
CA ALA A 294 13.59 -10.04 -4.44
C ALA A 294 12.92 -9.73 -5.80
N GLU A 295 13.67 -9.15 -6.74
CA GLU A 295 13.19 -8.86 -8.10
C GLU A 295 12.80 -10.11 -8.87
N ASN A 296 13.64 -11.14 -8.82
CA ASN A 296 13.34 -12.40 -9.50
C ASN A 296 12.08 -13.04 -8.90
N CYS A 297 11.92 -13.02 -7.57
CA CYS A 297 10.70 -13.51 -6.92
C CYS A 297 9.48 -12.69 -7.34
N LYS A 298 9.58 -11.36 -7.37
CA LYS A 298 8.51 -10.47 -7.81
C LYS A 298 8.08 -10.73 -9.26
N LYS A 299 9.03 -10.99 -10.16
CA LYS A 299 8.75 -11.27 -11.58
C LYS A 299 8.01 -12.59 -11.77
N ILE A 300 8.34 -13.63 -11.00
CA ILE A 300 7.72 -14.95 -11.17
C ILE A 300 6.36 -15.07 -10.48
N THR A 301 6.11 -14.33 -9.39
CA THR A 301 4.90 -14.51 -8.58
C THR A 301 3.59 -14.27 -9.35
N PRO A 302 3.41 -13.18 -10.14
CA PRO A 302 2.21 -12.98 -10.95
C PRO A 302 1.93 -14.15 -11.89
N GLU A 303 2.92 -14.53 -12.69
CA GLU A 303 2.81 -15.64 -13.63
C GLU A 303 2.38 -16.95 -12.93
N LYS A 304 2.92 -17.25 -11.74
CA LYS A 304 2.55 -18.48 -11.02
C LYS A 304 1.17 -18.44 -10.39
N LEU A 305 0.74 -17.28 -9.91
CA LEU A 305 -0.60 -17.11 -9.37
C LEU A 305 -1.64 -17.18 -10.48
N ASP A 306 -1.46 -16.44 -11.57
CA ASP A 306 -2.39 -16.45 -12.71
C ASP A 306 -2.44 -17.85 -13.36
N TYR A 307 -1.29 -18.52 -13.51
CA TYR A 307 -1.25 -19.89 -14.02
C TYR A 307 -1.97 -20.90 -13.11
N LEU A 308 -1.82 -20.78 -11.78
CA LEU A 308 -2.55 -21.63 -10.84
C LEU A 308 -4.06 -21.48 -11.04
N LEU A 309 -4.54 -20.24 -11.16
CA LEU A 309 -5.95 -19.95 -11.34
C LEU A 309 -6.46 -20.45 -12.70
N ASP A 310 -5.69 -20.31 -13.76
CA ASP A 310 -5.95 -20.92 -15.09
C ASP A 310 -6.07 -22.44 -15.07
N CYS A 311 -5.47 -23.08 -14.08
CA CYS A 311 -5.59 -24.52 -13.91
C CYS A 311 -6.89 -24.91 -13.20
N LEU A 312 -7.55 -24.02 -12.47
CA LEU A 312 -8.77 -24.37 -11.75
C LEU A 312 -9.94 -24.41 -12.73
N ILE A 313 -10.81 -25.41 -12.59
CA ILE A 313 -12.08 -25.42 -13.31
C ILE A 313 -13.01 -24.52 -12.49
N HIS A 314 -13.38 -23.37 -13.06
CA HIS A 314 -14.38 -22.50 -12.45
C HIS A 314 -15.75 -23.20 -12.55
N GLU A 315 -16.37 -23.46 -11.40
CA GLU A 315 -17.81 -23.75 -11.32
C GLU A 315 -18.61 -22.48 -11.57
#